data_AF-A0A7Y0L909-F1
#
_entry.id   AF-A0A7Y0L909-F1
#
_cell.length_a   1.000
_cell.length_b   1.000
_cell.length_c   1.000
_cell.angle_alpha   90.00
_cell.angle_beta   90.00
_cell.angle_gamma   90.00
#
_symmetry.space_group_name_H-M   'P 1'
#
loop_
_entity.id
_entity.type
_entity.pdbx_description
1 polymer ?
#
loop_
_entity_poly.entity_id
_entity_poly.type
_entity_poly.pdbx_seq_one_letter_code
_entity_poly.pdbx_strand_id
1 'polypeptide(L)'
;RKAGLNLAERTSGKYKGHIKLAKRGNAVLRKHLFFTVLHLIGTNPVFAAWHKRNVEGKRLTPMQSIMKLTRKLARLLVAMARTGQPFQPGRGEPPRRKA
;
A
#
# COMPACT_ATOMS: atom_id res chain seq x y z
N ARG A 1 -3.75 16.25 4.09
CA ARG A 1 -3.23 14.86 3.91
C ARG A 1 -3.47 14.07 5.20
N LYS A 2 -4.20 12.95 5.19
CA LYS A 2 -4.58 12.24 6.44
C LYS A 2 -3.64 11.08 6.82
N ALA A 3 -3.18 10.26 5.87
CA ALA A 3 -2.43 9.03 6.17
C ALA A 3 -0.94 9.03 5.72
N GLY A 4 -0.39 10.12 5.20
CA GLY A 4 1.04 10.18 4.81
C GLY A 4 1.48 9.17 3.73
N LEU A 5 0.56 8.79 2.83
CA LEU A 5 0.82 7.81 1.77
C LEU A 5 1.14 8.45 0.41
N ASN A 6 1.16 9.78 0.35
CA ASN A 6 1.45 10.56 -0.85
C ASN A 6 2.96 10.64 -1.09
N LEU A 7 3.35 10.79 -2.36
CA LEU A 7 4.74 11.06 -2.72
C LEU A 7 5.13 12.48 -2.26
N ALA A 8 6.38 12.63 -1.83
CA ALA A 8 7.01 13.90 -1.51
C ALA A 8 8.48 13.82 -1.89
N GLU A 9 8.98 14.90 -2.48
CA GLU A 9 10.40 15.07 -2.76
C GLU A 9 11.16 15.27 -1.44
N ARG A 10 12.36 14.71 -1.34
CA ARG A 10 13.33 15.06 -0.31
C ARG A 10 13.95 16.41 -0.67
N THR A 11 13.94 17.34 0.27
CA THR A 11 14.52 18.68 0.09
C THR A 11 15.86 18.83 0.81
N SER A 12 16.29 17.85 1.60
CA SER A 12 17.52 17.90 2.38
C SER A 12 18.74 17.54 1.53
N GLY A 13 19.62 18.52 1.28
CA GLY A 13 20.99 18.39 0.75
C GLY A 13 21.25 17.11 -0.05
N LYS A 14 21.92 16.14 0.59
CA LYS A 14 22.39 14.86 0.01
C LYS A 14 21.33 14.05 -0.76
N TYR A 15 20.04 14.20 -0.45
CA TYR A 15 18.98 13.43 -1.08
C TYR A 15 17.97 14.29 -1.85
N LYS A 16 18.33 15.52 -2.21
CA LYS A 16 17.48 16.40 -3.04
C LYS A 16 17.08 15.66 -4.34
N GLY A 17 15.83 15.84 -4.80
CA GLY A 17 15.30 15.15 -5.99
C GLY A 17 14.78 13.72 -5.78
N HIS A 18 15.08 13.06 -4.64
CA HIS A 18 14.60 11.69 -4.41
C HIS A 18 13.16 11.66 -3.90
N ILE A 19 12.32 10.83 -4.53
CA ILE A 19 10.91 10.66 -4.15
C ILE A 19 10.77 9.69 -2.98
N LYS A 20 10.11 10.12 -1.90
CA LYS A 20 9.75 9.28 -0.75
C LYS A 20 8.25 9.36 -0.45
N LEU A 21 7.78 8.49 0.43
CA LEU A 21 6.47 8.67 1.05
C LEU A 21 6.51 9.81 2.08
N ALA A 22 5.52 10.69 1.99
CA ALA A 22 5.36 11.82 2.87
C ALA A 22 4.95 11.34 4.26
N LYS A 23 5.83 11.38 5.26
CA LYS A 23 5.49 10.98 6.65
C LYS A 23 4.54 11.94 7.40
N ARG A 24 3.85 12.85 6.69
CA ARG A 24 2.94 13.87 7.23
C ARG A 24 1.50 13.35 7.32
N GLY A 25 0.85 13.55 8.46
CA GLY A 25 -0.52 13.11 8.74
C GLY A 25 -0.63 12.31 10.05
N ASN A 26 -1.79 11.70 10.27
CA ASN A 26 -2.11 10.98 11.50
C ASN A 26 -1.23 9.71 11.62
N ALA A 27 -0.42 9.67 12.68
CA ALA A 27 0.47 8.53 12.97
C ALA A 27 -0.31 7.28 13.40
N VAL A 28 -1.38 7.46 14.18
CA VAL A 28 -2.26 6.38 14.65
C VAL A 28 -2.94 5.70 13.47
N LEU A 29 -3.45 6.46 12.50
CA LEU A 29 -4.05 5.89 11.29
C LEU A 29 -3.05 5.02 10.50
N ARG A 30 -1.80 5.48 10.37
CA ARG A 30 -0.75 4.69 9.70
C ARG A 30 -0.44 3.39 10.45
N LYS A 31 -0.39 3.44 11.79
CA LYS A 31 -0.18 2.26 12.65
C LYS A 31 -1.27 1.23 12.40
N HIS A 32 -2.54 1.63 12.46
CA HIS A 32 -3.67 0.71 12.25
C HIS A 32 -3.64 0.10 10.85
N LEU A 33 -3.49 0.91 9.80
CA LEU A 33 -3.41 0.40 8.42
C LEU A 33 -2.25 -0.60 8.22
N PHE A 34 -1.14 -0.43 8.92
CA PHE A 34 -0.03 -1.37 8.89
C PHE A 34 -0.41 -2.71 9.53
N PHE A 35 -0.94 -2.70 10.75
CA PHE A 35 -1.37 -3.91 11.45
C PHE A 35 -2.52 -4.63 10.74
N THR A 36 -3.49 -3.89 10.20
CA THR A 36 -4.58 -4.47 9.42
C THR A 36 -4.04 -5.24 8.22
N VAL A 37 -3.05 -4.70 7.49
CA VAL A 37 -2.43 -5.43 6.37
C VAL A 37 -1.66 -6.66 6.84
N LEU A 38 -0.91 -6.57 7.95
CA LEU A 38 -0.22 -7.73 8.50
C LEU A 38 -1.20 -8.87 8.81
N HIS A 39 -2.31 -8.54 9.47
CA HIS A 39 -3.35 -9.50 9.78
C HIS A 39 -4.04 -10.05 8.52
N LEU A 40 -4.32 -9.20 7.52
CA LEU A 40 -4.91 -9.62 6.25
C LEU A 40 -4.01 -10.55 5.44
N ILE A 41 -2.68 -10.38 5.51
CA ILE A 41 -1.75 -11.29 4.84
C ILE A 41 -1.83 -12.70 5.45
N GLY A 42 -2.04 -12.80 6.77
CA GLY A 42 -2.17 -14.10 7.44
C GLY A 42 -3.54 -14.76 7.29
N THR A 43 -4.61 -13.97 7.14
CA THR A 43 -5.99 -14.47 7.13
C THR A 43 -6.60 -14.60 5.73
N ASN A 44 -6.19 -13.74 4.78
CA ASN A 44 -6.81 -13.68 3.47
C ASN A 44 -5.84 -14.15 2.36
N PRO A 45 -6.19 -15.21 1.61
CA PRO A 45 -5.30 -15.77 0.59
C PRO A 45 -5.00 -14.80 -0.56
N VAL A 46 -5.89 -13.84 -0.85
CA VAL A 46 -5.68 -12.83 -1.91
C VAL A 46 -4.55 -11.87 -1.52
N PHE A 47 -4.52 -11.44 -0.26
CA PHE A 47 -3.47 -10.54 0.24
C PHE A 47 -2.13 -11.27 0.37
N ALA A 48 -2.15 -12.53 0.81
CA ALA A 48 -0.98 -13.40 0.79
C ALA A 48 -0.39 -13.56 -0.62
N ALA A 49 -1.24 -13.87 -1.62
CA ALA A 49 -0.81 -14.00 -3.01
C ALA A 49 -0.22 -12.70 -3.56
N TRP A 50 -0.81 -11.55 -3.25
CA TRP A 50 -0.24 -10.26 -3.63
C TRP A 50 1.09 -9.97 -2.94
N HIS A 51 1.25 -10.37 -1.68
CA HIS A 51 2.51 -10.21 -0.94
C HIS A 51 3.60 -11.06 -1.59
N LYS A 52 3.33 -12.35 -1.82
CA LYS A 52 4.23 -13.30 -2.48
C LYS A 52 4.66 -12.79 -3.86
N ARG A 53 3.70 -12.39 -4.71
CA ARG A 53 3.98 -11.81 -6.04
C ARG A 53 4.84 -10.56 -6.00
N ASN A 54 4.71 -9.72 -4.96
CA ASN A 54 5.54 -8.53 -4.82
C ASN A 54 6.97 -8.86 -4.39
N VAL A 55 7.15 -9.83 -3.50
CA VAL A 55 8.47 -10.25 -3.02
C VAL A 55 9.21 -11.01 -4.13
N GLU A 56 8.59 -12.04 -4.71
CA GLU A 56 9.21 -12.89 -5.73
C GLU A 56 9.26 -12.20 -7.09
N GLY A 57 8.11 -11.73 -7.58
CA GLY A 57 7.99 -11.22 -8.95
C GLY A 57 8.58 -9.82 -9.15
N LYS A 58 8.60 -8.97 -8.11
CA LYS A 58 9.14 -7.59 -8.20
C LYS A 58 10.41 -7.40 -7.39
N ARG A 59 10.95 -8.47 -6.79
CA ARG A 59 12.16 -8.46 -5.94
C ARG A 59 12.12 -7.37 -4.85
N LEU A 60 10.93 -7.13 -4.29
CA LEU A 60 10.77 -6.16 -3.20
C LEU A 60 11.14 -6.81 -1.87
N THR A 61 11.71 -6.02 -0.96
CA THR A 61 11.87 -6.50 0.42
C THR A 61 10.49 -6.74 1.04
N PRO A 62 10.36 -7.68 2.00
CA PRO A 62 9.07 -7.96 2.66
C PRO A 62 8.41 -6.69 3.22
N MET A 63 9.20 -5.80 3.84
CA MET A 63 8.71 -4.52 4.36
C MET A 63 8.21 -3.58 3.26
N GLN A 64 8.90 -3.50 2.11
CA GLN A 64 8.43 -2.71 0.97
C GLN A 64 7.12 -3.25 0.39
N SER A 65 6.96 -4.58 0.36
CA SER A 65 5.72 -5.23 -0.06
C SER A 65 4.56 -4.87 0.88
N ILE A 66 4.77 -4.93 2.20
CA ILE A 66 3.75 -4.52 3.19
C ILE A 66 3.36 -3.05 2.99
N MET A 67 4.32 -2.14 2.90
CA MET A 67 4.04 -0.70 2.69
C MET A 67 3.30 -0.42 1.38
N LYS A 68 3.55 -1.23 0.35
CA LYS A 68 2.82 -1.17 -0.92
C LYS A 68 1.37 -1.63 -0.77
N LEU A 69 1.14 -2.72 -0.04
CA LEU A 69 -0.19 -3.23 0.28
C LEU A 69 -0.97 -2.28 1.20
N THR A 70 -0.33 -1.64 2.18
CA THR A 70 -0.96 -0.62 3.04
C THR A 70 -1.52 0.54 2.23
N ARG A 71 -0.76 1.04 1.26
CA ARG A 71 -1.26 2.10 0.36
C ARG A 71 -2.41 1.61 -0.52
N LYS A 72 -2.36 0.35 -0.95
CA LYS A 72 -3.41 -0.27 -1.74
C LYS A 72 -4.70 -0.42 -0.94
N LEU A 73 -4.60 -0.92 0.30
CA LEU A 73 -5.72 -1.06 1.23
C LEU A 73 -6.39 0.29 1.48
N ALA A 74 -5.61 1.34 1.77
CA ALA A 74 -6.17 2.68 1.98
C ALA A 74 -7.00 3.17 0.78
N ARG A 75 -6.57 2.90 -0.46
CA ARG A 75 -7.36 3.23 -1.66
C ARG A 75 -8.60 2.36 -1.82
N LEU A 76 -8.50 1.07 -1.51
CA LEU A 76 -9.64 0.15 -1.55
C LEU A 76 -10.72 0.58 -0.56
N LEU A 77 -10.35 0.94 0.67
CA LEU A 77 -11.30 1.44 1.68
C LEU A 77 -12.01 2.70 1.23
N VAL A 78 -11.28 3.66 0.65
CA VAL A 78 -11.88 4.90 0.10
C VAL A 78 -12.80 4.58 -1.09
N ALA A 79 -12.41 3.65 -1.95
CA ALA A 79 -13.24 3.23 -3.08
C ALA A 79 -14.54 2.56 -2.61
N MET A 80 -14.45 1.60 -1.67
CA MET A 80 -15.61 0.93 -1.08
C MET A 80 -16.55 1.89 -0.39
N ALA A 81 -16.01 2.85 0.38
CA ALA A 81 -16.82 3.87 1.05
C ALA A 81 -17.55 4.80 0.06
N ARG A 82 -16.98 5.05 -1.13
CA ARG A 82 -17.58 5.91 -2.16
C ARG A 82 -18.60 5.18 -3.02
N THR A 83 -18.36 3.92 -3.36
CA THR A 83 -19.22 3.14 -4.27
C THR A 83 -20.28 2.33 -3.53
N GLY A 84 -20.12 2.12 -2.22
CA GLY A 84 -20.97 1.20 -1.44
C GLY A 84 -20.80 -0.28 -1.82
N GLN A 85 -19.86 -0.60 -2.72
CA GLN A 85 -19.68 -1.95 -3.23
C GLN A 85 -18.69 -2.74 -2.36
N PRO A 86 -18.96 -4.04 -2.10
CA PRO A 86 -18.06 -4.88 -1.33
C PRO A 86 -16.74 -5.14 -2.08
N PHE A 87 -15.73 -5.57 -1.34
CA PHE A 87 -14.43 -5.91 -1.90
C PHE A 87 -14.56 -7.11 -2.85
N GLN A 88 -14.18 -6.92 -4.12
CA GLN A 88 -14.08 -7.98 -5.11
C GLN A 88 -12.60 -8.24 -5.44
N PRO A 89 -12.08 -9.47 -5.26
CA PRO A 89 -10.66 -9.79 -5.43
C PRO A 89 -10.06 -9.36 -6.78
N GLY A 90 -10.81 -9.55 -7.88
CA GLY A 90 -10.36 -9.21 -9.23
C GLY A 90 -10.28 -7.70 -9.50
N ARG A 91 -11.12 -6.90 -8.84
CA ARG A 91 -11.19 -5.45 -9.07
C ARG A 91 -10.03 -4.69 -8.44
N GLY A 92 -9.37 -5.31 -7.45
CA GLY A 92 -8.21 -4.77 -6.77
C GLY A 92 -6.88 -5.11 -7.44
N GLU A 93 -6.80 -5.98 -8.44
CA GLU A 93 -5.51 -6.31 -9.06
C GLU A 93 -4.88 -5.08 -9.72
N PRO A 94 -3.54 -4.87 -9.57
CA PRO A 94 -2.88 -3.87 -10.38
C PRO A 94 -3.04 -4.26 -11.85
N PRO A 95 -3.28 -3.30 -12.77
CA PRO A 95 -3.34 -3.61 -14.19
C PRO A 95 -2.06 -4.37 -14.57
N ARG A 96 -2.23 -5.53 -15.22
CA ARG A 96 -1.11 -6.25 -15.83
C ARG A 96 -0.52 -5.27 -16.84
N ARG A 97 0.66 -4.70 -16.55
CA ARG A 97 1.42 -3.98 -17.57
C ARG A 97 1.67 -5.02 -18.66
N LYS A 98 1.01 -4.85 -19.82
CA LYS A 98 1.35 -5.64 -21.01
C LYS A 98 2.82 -5.38 -21.29
N ALA A 99 3.56 -6.45 -21.55
CA ALA A 99 4.95 -6.41 -21.97
C ALA A 99 5.06 -5.65 -23.29
#